data_AF-A0A643LM36-F1
#
_entry.id   AF-A0A643LM36-F1
#
_cell.length_a   1.000
_cell.length_b   1.000
_cell.length_c   1.000
_cell.angle_alpha   90.00
_cell.angle_beta   90.00
_cell.angle_gamma   90.00
#
_symmetry.space_group_name_H-M   'P 1'
#
loop_
_entity.id
_entity.type
_entity.pdbx_description
1 polymer ?
#
loop_
_entity_poly.entity_id
_entity_poly.type
_entity_poly.pdbx_seq_one_letter_code
_entity_poly.pdbx_strand_id
1 'polypeptide(L)' 'MSKPYLSLFGEGFISYALAKGGYSEETAIEFSRSKNHLNPGGCSDPNNFRTKVNACYGDFVRP' A
#
# COMPACT_ATOMS: atom_id res chain seq x y z
N MET A 1 -12.21 10.37 11.54
CA MET A 1 -12.22 9.68 10.24
C MET A 1 -11.08 8.67 10.22
N SER A 2 -11.40 7.37 10.17
CA SER A 2 -10.38 6.32 10.06
C SER A 2 -9.68 6.50 8.72
N LYS A 3 -8.38 6.79 8.72
CA LYS A 3 -7.60 6.93 7.49
C LYS A 3 -7.38 5.51 6.97
N PRO A 4 -8.03 5.09 5.86
CA PRO A 4 -8.03 3.70 5.45
C PRO A 4 -6.62 3.14 5.29
N TYR A 5 -5.63 3.95 4.87
CA TYR A 5 -4.24 3.54 4.71
C TYR A 5 -3.51 3.09 5.99
N LEU A 6 -3.95 3.55 7.17
CA LEU A 6 -3.23 3.34 8.44
C LEU A 6 -3.36 1.89 8.95
N SER A 7 -4.44 1.19 8.62
CA SER A 7 -4.67 -0.18 9.08
C SER A 7 -4.07 -1.26 8.18
N LEU A 8 -3.64 -0.89 6.97
CA LEU A 8 -3.47 -1.89 5.91
C LEU A 8 -2.04 -2.40 5.76
N PHE A 9 -1.08 -1.79 6.46
CA PHE A 9 0.35 -2.11 6.36
C PHE A 9 1.07 -2.20 7.72
N GLY A 10 0.41 -1.86 8.83
CA GLY A 10 0.99 -1.85 10.18
C GLY A 10 2.00 -0.71 10.44
N GLU A 11 2.75 -0.81 11.54
CA GLU A 11 3.69 0.21 12.01
C GLU A 11 4.78 0.56 10.98
N GLY A 12 5.19 -0.41 10.15
CA GLY A 12 6.21 -0.19 9.12
C GLY A 12 5.83 0.87 8.08
N PHE A 13 4.55 0.99 7.75
CA PHE A 13 4.08 2.04 6.84
C PHE A 13 3.96 3.40 7.52
N ILE A 14 3.61 3.44 8.80
CA ILE A 14 3.52 4.69 9.58
C ILE A 14 4.86 5.42 9.55
N SER A 15 5.95 4.73 9.90
CA SER A 15 7.29 5.31 9.86
C SER A 15 7.70 5.75 8.46
N TYR A 16 7.36 4.96 7.45
CA TYR A 16 7.66 5.28 6.04
C TYR A 16 6.93 6.54 5.56
N ALA A 17 5.62 6.63 5.81
CA ALA A 17 4.78 7.77 5.44
C ALA A 17 5.27 9.05 6.13
N LEU A 18 5.57 8.99 7.43
CA LEU A 18 6.12 10.14 8.16
C LEU A 18 7.47 10.60 7.59
N ALA A 19 8.36 9.68 7.23
CA ALA A 19 9.65 10.03 6.61
C ALA A 19 9.51 10.67 5.21
N LYS A 20 8.43 10.36 4.49
CA LYS A 20 8.12 10.91 3.16
C LYS A 20 7.30 12.21 3.19
N GLY A 21 7.01 12.74 4.37
CA GLY A 21 6.26 14.00 4.54
C GLY A 21 4.76 13.83 4.72
N GLY A 22 4.27 12.61 4.93
CA GLY A 22 2.89 12.35 5.34
C GLY A 22 2.24 11.15 4.67
N TYR A 23 0.96 10.97 4.97
CA TYR A 23 0.13 9.90 4.44
C TYR A 23 -0.52 10.35 3.14
N SER A 24 -0.20 9.67 2.03
CA SER A 24 -0.78 9.91 0.71
C SER A 24 -1.02 8.59 -0.01
N GLU A 25 -1.88 8.62 -1.05
CA GLU A 25 -2.06 7.48 -1.95
C GLU A 25 -0.72 7.07 -2.59
N GLU A 26 0.09 8.03 -3.00
CA GLU A 26 1.41 7.80 -3.59
C GLU A 26 2.37 7.07 -2.65
N THR A 27 2.47 7.51 -1.38
CA THR A 27 3.35 6.88 -0.39
C THR A 27 2.88 5.47 -0.03
N ALA A 28 1.57 5.23 0.01
CA ALA A 28 0.99 3.90 0.22
C ALA A 28 1.27 2.95 -0.96
N ILE A 29 1.15 3.43 -2.20
CA ILE A 29 1.51 2.66 -3.40
C ILE A 29 3.00 2.33 -3.41
N GLU A 30 3.87 3.31 -3.14
CA GLU A 30 5.32 3.12 -3.12
C GLU A 30 5.74 2.09 -2.06
N PHE A 31 5.21 2.21 -0.83
CA PHE A 31 5.47 1.27 0.24
C PHE A 31 4.98 -0.15 -0.12
N SER A 32 3.75 -0.26 -0.64
CA SER A 32 3.18 -1.54 -1.05
C SER A 32 4.02 -2.24 -2.13
N ARG A 33 4.47 -1.49 -3.14
CA ARG A 33 5.38 -1.99 -4.18
C ARG A 33 6.68 -2.51 -3.60
N SER A 34 7.27 -1.78 -2.64
CA SER A 34 8.54 -2.19 -1.99
C SER A 34 8.42 -3.51 -1.21
N LYS A 35 7.20 -3.89 -0.82
CA LYS A 35 6.89 -5.08 -0.02
C LYS A 35 6.13 -6.16 -0.80
N ASN A 36 5.96 -6.01 -2.11
CA ASN A 36 5.18 -6.94 -2.94
C ASN A 36 5.68 -8.41 -2.84
N HIS A 37 6.98 -8.61 -2.64
CA HIS A 37 7.62 -9.91 -2.42
C HIS A 37 7.10 -10.65 -1.19
N LEU A 38 6.53 -9.93 -0.20
CA LEU A 38 5.91 -10.53 0.98
C LEU A 38 4.48 -11.05 0.72
N ASN A 39 3.88 -10.68 -0.42
CA ASN A 39 2.55 -11.16 -0.83
C ASN A 39 2.52 -11.44 -2.35
N PRO A 40 3.14 -12.55 -2.80
CA PRO A 40 3.22 -12.88 -4.22
C PRO A 40 1.85 -13.13 -4.89
N GLY A 41 0.81 -13.43 -4.10
CA GLY A 41 -0.56 -13.59 -4.58
C GLY A 41 -1.41 -12.32 -4.58
N GLY A 42 -0.91 -11.20 -4.03
CA GLY A 42 -1.71 -10.00 -3.79
C GLY A 42 -2.15 -9.20 -5.02
N CYS A 43 -1.60 -9.54 -6.19
CA CYS A 43 -1.95 -8.95 -7.49
C CYS A 43 -2.27 -10.02 -8.53
N SER A 44 -3.10 -11.00 -8.16
CA SER A 44 -3.53 -12.06 -9.08
C SER A 44 -4.56 -11.59 -10.12
N ASP A 45 -5.36 -10.57 -9.81
CA ASP A 45 -6.36 -10.02 -10.72
C ASP A 45 -5.77 -8.89 -11.59
N PRO A 46 -5.62 -9.09 -12.92
CA PRO A 46 -5.06 -8.08 -13.82
C PRO A 46 -5.95 -6.82 -13.97
N ASN A 47 -7.24 -6.90 -13.64
CA ASN A 47 -8.16 -5.78 -13.76
C ASN A 47 -8.14 -4.86 -12.53
N ASN A 48 -7.62 -5.35 -11.39
CA ASN A 48 -7.51 -4.58 -10.17
C ASN A 48 -6.48 -3.45 -10.31
N PHE A 49 -6.83 -2.24 -9.83
CA PHE A 49 -5.92 -1.10 -9.79
C PHE A 49 -4.57 -1.44 -9.15
N ARG A 50 -4.59 -2.24 -8.07
CA ARG A 50 -3.40 -2.63 -7.30
C ARG A 50 -2.40 -3.40 -8.16
N THR A 51 -2.88 -4.29 -9.02
CA THR A 51 -2.06 -5.03 -9.99
C THR A 51 -1.46 -4.11 -11.04
N LYS A 52 -2.23 -3.13 -11.53
CA LYS A 52 -1.75 -2.16 -12.53
C LYS A 52 -0.60 -1.29 -11.99
N VAL A 53 -0.59 -1.00 -10.69
CA VAL A 53 0.48 -0.24 -10.03
C VAL A 53 1.48 -1.12 -9.27
N ASN A 54 1.37 -2.46 -9.36
CA ASN A 54 2.19 -3.43 -8.65
C ASN A 54 2.20 -3.25 -7.10
N ALA A 55 1.13 -2.70 -6.53
CA ALA A 55 0.94 -2.47 -5.10
C ALA A 55 0.26 -3.69 -4.43
N CYS A 56 0.99 -4.80 -4.39
CA CYS A 56 0.47 -6.13 -4.06
C CYS A 56 0.54 -6.49 -2.58
N TYR A 57 1.10 -5.62 -1.75
CA TYR A 57 1.21 -5.83 -0.31
C TYR A 57 0.13 -5.05 0.44
N GLY A 58 -0.24 -5.55 1.63
CA GLY A 58 -1.24 -4.96 2.51
C GLY A 58 -2.65 -5.00 1.93
N ASP A 59 -3.55 -4.19 2.48
CA ASP A 59 -4.76 -3.74 1.80
C ASP A 59 -4.54 -2.31 1.27
N PHE A 60 -5.11 -1.96 0.12
CA PHE A 60 -5.02 -0.60 -0.40
C PHE A 60 -6.42 -0.30 -0.86
N VAL A 61 -7.21 0.25 0.06
CA VAL A 61 -8.56 0.70 -0.25
C VAL A 61 -8.39 2.09 -0.82
N ARG A 62 -8.66 2.24 -2.13
CA ARG A 62 -8.76 3.55 -2.75
C ARG A 62 -9.85 4.34 -2.00
N PRO A 63 -9.58 5.59 -1.57
CA PRO A 63 -10.56 6.40 -0.87
C PRO A 63 -11.79 6.70 -1.74
#